data_AF-A0AAW2RY19-F1
#
_entry.id   AF-A0AAW2RY19-F1
#
_cell.length_a   1.000
_cell.length_b   1.000
_cell.length_c   1.000
_cell.angle_alpha   90.00
_cell.angle_beta   90.00
_cell.angle_gamma   90.00
#
_symmetry.space_group_name_H-M   'P 1'
#
loop_
_entity.id
_entity.type
_entity.pdbx_description
1 polymer ?
#
loop_
_entity_poly.entity_id
_entity_poly.type
_entity_poly.pdbx_seq_one_letter_code
_entity_poly.pdbx_strand_id
1 'polypeptide(L)'
;MGDFVKEILVKPIQYADEVVKLADGAISFRQDCLEVKTKSEKLVSLLRQAARASGDLYERPTRRIIDDTEQVLDKALTLVLKCRANGIARIFTIIPAGAFRKITQQLENSIGDVSWLLRVSTPADDRDDEYLGLPPIAANEPILCLIWEQIAILCSGTIEDRTDAAASLVSLARDNDRYGKLIIEEGGVGPLLRLAKEGRMEGQESAARAIGLLGRDPDSVEQIVNAGVCQVFAKILKEGHMKVQVVVAWAVSELAAHHRKCQDHFAQSNVIQLLVSHLAFETIQEHSKYAIPTKHAMSIHSVVMANNQKNDMDVTDANYRNNEQDDECKSKIQRPRGCQRIVKCTIW
;
A
#
# COMPACT_ATOMS: atom_id res chain seq x y z
N MET A 1 -4.96 -18.91 -5.35
CA MET A 1 -3.63 -18.27 -5.24
C MET A 1 -2.57 -19.32 -4.92
N GLY A 2 -2.58 -19.93 -3.73
CA GLY A 2 -1.56 -20.93 -3.36
C GLY A 2 -1.41 -22.14 -4.28
N ASP A 3 -2.45 -22.56 -5.01
CA ASP A 3 -2.31 -23.70 -5.93
C ASP A 3 -1.46 -23.39 -7.17
N PHE A 4 -1.48 -22.15 -7.67
CA PHE A 4 -0.55 -21.70 -8.72
C PHE A 4 0.89 -21.66 -8.20
N VAL A 5 1.08 -21.17 -6.97
CA VAL A 5 2.39 -21.12 -6.31
C VAL A 5 2.96 -22.53 -6.10
N LYS A 6 2.12 -23.51 -5.72
CA LYS A 6 2.51 -24.93 -5.64
C LYS A 6 2.92 -25.47 -7.01
N GLU A 7 2.18 -25.15 -8.08
CA GLU A 7 2.43 -25.62 -9.44
C GLU A 7 3.82 -25.18 -9.94
N ILE A 8 4.14 -23.89 -9.84
CA ILE A 8 5.44 -23.35 -10.29
C ILE A 8 6.62 -23.88 -9.45
N LEU A 9 6.39 -24.33 -8.22
CA LEU A 9 7.43 -24.92 -7.36
C LEU A 9 7.77 -26.38 -7.70
N VAL A 10 6.92 -27.11 -8.44
CA VAL A 10 7.11 -28.54 -8.70
C VAL A 10 8.43 -28.82 -9.43
N LYS A 11 8.68 -28.14 -10.55
CA LYS A 11 9.86 -28.35 -11.39
C LYS A 11 11.19 -27.99 -10.71
N PRO A 12 11.37 -26.81 -10.08
CA PRO A 12 12.63 -26.51 -9.41
C PRO A 12 12.89 -27.48 -8.24
N ILE A 13 11.87 -27.97 -7.52
CA ILE A 13 12.08 -29.05 -6.54
C ILE A 13 12.61 -30.31 -7.21
N GLN A 14 12.00 -30.74 -8.33
CA GLN A 14 12.44 -31.91 -9.11
C GLN A 14 13.89 -31.77 -9.62
N TYR A 15 14.24 -30.65 -10.26
CA TYR A 15 15.60 -30.42 -10.75
C TYR A 15 16.62 -30.39 -9.61
N ALA A 16 16.29 -29.77 -8.47
CA ALA A 16 17.19 -29.75 -7.32
C ALA A 16 17.40 -31.15 -6.72
N ASP A 17 16.33 -31.96 -6.57
CA ASP A 17 16.45 -33.36 -6.15
C ASP A 17 17.28 -34.21 -7.13
N GLU A 18 17.14 -33.99 -8.45
CA GLU A 18 17.95 -34.67 -9.46
C GLU A 18 19.42 -34.25 -9.40
N VAL A 19 19.73 -32.95 -9.27
CA VAL A 19 21.12 -32.48 -9.09
C VAL A 19 21.78 -33.16 -7.89
N VAL A 20 21.10 -33.18 -6.74
CA VAL A 20 21.59 -33.83 -5.51
C VAL A 20 21.86 -35.32 -5.73
N LYS A 21 20.91 -36.03 -6.34
CA LYS A 21 21.01 -37.48 -6.63
C LYS A 21 22.12 -37.83 -7.62
N LEU A 22 22.37 -36.98 -8.61
CA LEU A 22 23.29 -37.28 -9.71
C LEU A 22 24.73 -36.86 -9.41
N ALA A 23 24.94 -35.87 -8.53
CA ALA A 23 26.26 -35.32 -8.21
C ALA A 23 27.23 -36.34 -7.58
N ASP A 24 26.75 -37.24 -6.70
CA ASP A 24 27.58 -38.31 -6.12
C ASP A 24 28.12 -39.28 -7.19
N GLY A 25 27.42 -39.38 -8.32
CA GLY A 25 27.79 -40.23 -9.46
C GLY A 25 28.81 -39.60 -10.42
N ALA A 26 29.45 -38.48 -10.05
CA ALA A 26 30.40 -37.76 -10.90
C ALA A 26 31.75 -38.50 -11.08
N ILE A 27 32.19 -38.59 -12.34
CA ILE A 27 33.45 -39.22 -12.74
C ILE A 27 34.57 -38.18 -12.85
N SER A 28 34.26 -36.97 -13.32
CA SER A 28 35.14 -35.80 -13.35
C SER A 28 34.59 -34.66 -12.46
N PHE A 29 35.43 -33.68 -12.10
CA PHE A 29 35.06 -32.49 -11.31
C PHE A 29 34.28 -32.83 -10.01
N ARG A 30 34.70 -33.88 -9.31
CA ARG A 30 33.97 -34.42 -8.14
C ARG A 30 33.78 -33.39 -7.02
N GLN A 31 34.81 -32.60 -6.71
CA GLN A 31 34.73 -31.61 -5.64
C GLN A 31 33.77 -30.47 -6.00
N ASP A 32 33.78 -30.02 -7.26
CA ASP A 32 32.86 -29.01 -7.74
C ASP A 32 31.40 -29.53 -7.79
N CYS A 33 31.22 -30.81 -8.13
CA CYS A 33 29.91 -31.47 -8.06
C CYS A 33 29.38 -31.61 -6.62
N LEU A 34 30.26 -31.87 -5.64
CA LEU A 34 29.93 -31.90 -4.21
C LEU A 34 29.51 -30.52 -3.69
N GLU A 35 30.16 -29.44 -4.15
CA GLU A 35 29.75 -28.07 -3.83
C GLU A 35 28.36 -27.76 -4.43
N VAL A 36 28.16 -28.04 -5.72
CA VAL A 36 26.86 -27.88 -6.42
C VAL A 36 25.75 -28.68 -5.73
N LYS A 37 26.04 -29.92 -5.30
CA LYS A 37 25.13 -30.74 -4.48
C LYS A 37 24.75 -30.03 -3.20
N THR A 38 25.72 -29.57 -2.41
CA THR A 38 25.50 -28.93 -1.10
C THR A 38 24.60 -27.70 -1.22
N LYS A 39 24.81 -26.86 -2.25
CA LYS A 39 23.94 -25.71 -2.53
C LYS A 39 22.52 -26.14 -2.98
N SER A 40 22.43 -27.19 -3.78
CA SER A 40 21.15 -27.75 -4.23
C SER A 40 20.35 -28.38 -3.08
N GLU A 41 20.99 -29.06 -2.12
CA GLU A 41 20.33 -29.57 -0.90
C GLU A 41 19.70 -28.44 -0.07
N LYS A 42 20.39 -27.29 0.06
CA LYS A 42 19.84 -26.10 0.72
C LYS A 42 18.64 -25.54 -0.07
N LEU A 43 18.72 -25.46 -1.39
CA LEU A 43 17.57 -25.06 -2.24
C LEU A 43 16.39 -26.02 -2.12
N VAL A 44 16.61 -27.34 -2.13
CA VAL A 44 15.55 -28.34 -1.91
C VAL A 44 14.80 -28.06 -0.60
N SER A 45 15.51 -27.75 0.48
CA SER A 45 14.88 -27.39 1.76
C SER A 45 14.03 -26.13 1.66
N LEU A 46 14.59 -25.05 1.11
CA LEU A 46 13.92 -23.75 0.98
C LEU A 46 12.70 -23.82 0.04
N LEU A 47 12.82 -24.47 -1.12
CA LEU A 47 11.72 -24.64 -2.08
C LEU A 47 10.58 -25.49 -1.48
N ARG A 48 10.88 -26.50 -0.66
CA ARG A 48 9.86 -27.28 0.06
C ARG A 48 9.21 -26.48 1.20
N GLN A 49 9.93 -25.57 1.85
CA GLN A 49 9.33 -24.61 2.78
C GLN A 49 8.39 -23.64 2.05
N ALA A 50 8.82 -23.10 0.90
CA ALA A 50 8.00 -22.26 0.05
C ALA A 50 6.72 -22.97 -0.43
N ALA A 51 6.80 -24.26 -0.76
CA ALA A 51 5.62 -25.04 -1.16
C ALA A 51 4.62 -25.23 0.00
N ARG A 52 5.10 -25.33 1.24
CA ARG A 52 4.25 -25.40 2.46
C ARG A 52 3.59 -24.05 2.76
N ALA A 53 4.35 -22.96 2.65
CA ALA A 53 3.90 -21.57 2.85
C ALA A 53 3.17 -20.97 1.63
N SER A 54 2.89 -21.76 0.60
CA SER A 54 2.43 -21.31 -0.72
C SER A 54 1.14 -20.46 -0.72
N GLY A 55 0.32 -20.56 0.33
CA GLY A 55 -0.88 -19.71 0.50
C GLY A 55 -0.55 -18.26 0.89
N ASP A 56 0.58 -18.05 1.57
CA ASP A 56 0.97 -16.80 2.20
C ASP A 56 2.12 -16.08 1.46
N LEU A 57 2.73 -16.77 0.48
CA LEU A 57 3.81 -16.19 -0.32
C LEU A 57 3.33 -15.03 -1.19
N TYR A 58 4.13 -13.97 -1.20
CA TYR A 58 3.89 -12.80 -2.03
C TYR A 58 4.10 -13.15 -3.52
N GLU A 59 2.99 -13.23 -4.26
CA GLU A 59 2.90 -13.84 -5.59
C GLU A 59 3.87 -13.26 -6.64
N ARG A 60 4.05 -11.92 -6.65
CA ARG A 60 4.79 -11.22 -7.72
C ARG A 60 6.32 -11.49 -7.69
N PRO A 61 7.03 -11.36 -6.56
CA PRO A 61 8.42 -11.83 -6.47
C PRO A 61 8.54 -13.34 -6.58
N THR A 62 7.58 -14.09 -6.00
CA THR A 62 7.60 -15.57 -6.02
C THR A 62 7.78 -16.08 -7.43
N ARG A 63 6.97 -15.62 -8.39
CA ARG A 63 7.10 -16.07 -9.78
C ARG A 63 8.51 -15.85 -10.35
N ARG A 64 9.06 -14.63 -10.22
CA ARG A 64 10.38 -14.30 -10.77
C ARG A 64 11.50 -15.11 -10.12
N ILE A 65 11.49 -15.19 -8.79
CA ILE A 65 12.50 -15.90 -8.00
C ILE A 65 12.49 -17.40 -8.30
N ILE A 66 11.29 -17.99 -8.44
CA ILE A 66 11.13 -19.42 -8.73
C ILE A 66 11.47 -19.74 -10.20
N ASP A 67 11.06 -18.90 -11.16
CA ASP A 67 11.41 -19.05 -12.58
C ASP A 67 12.94 -18.95 -12.81
N ASP A 68 13.63 -18.01 -12.15
CA ASP A 68 15.09 -17.89 -12.23
C ASP A 68 15.80 -19.06 -11.51
N THR A 69 15.27 -19.51 -10.38
CA THR A 69 15.80 -20.68 -9.65
C THR A 69 15.66 -21.97 -10.47
N GLU A 70 14.51 -22.21 -11.14
CA GLU A 70 14.34 -23.33 -12.08
C GLU A 70 15.42 -23.31 -13.16
N GLN A 71 15.64 -22.16 -13.80
CA GLN A 71 16.66 -22.01 -14.83
C GLN A 71 18.09 -22.22 -14.35
N VAL A 72 18.41 -21.87 -13.10
CA VAL A 72 19.74 -22.11 -12.52
C VAL A 72 19.93 -23.60 -12.22
N LEU A 73 18.90 -24.27 -11.72
CA LEU A 73 18.92 -25.70 -11.41
C LEU A 73 18.99 -26.57 -12.66
N ASP A 74 18.29 -26.23 -13.75
CA ASP A 74 18.43 -26.91 -15.05
C ASP A 74 19.87 -26.81 -15.62
N LYS A 75 20.49 -25.63 -15.51
CA LYS A 75 21.90 -25.42 -15.91
C LYS A 75 22.86 -26.22 -15.02
N ALA A 76 22.57 -26.32 -13.72
CA ALA A 76 23.35 -27.15 -12.78
C ALA A 76 23.19 -28.65 -13.08
N LEU A 77 21.98 -29.12 -13.36
CA LEU A 77 21.65 -30.49 -13.76
C LEU A 77 22.40 -30.87 -15.04
N THR A 78 22.33 -30.02 -16.06
CA THR A 78 23.07 -30.18 -17.32
C THR A 78 24.59 -30.26 -17.10
N LEU A 79 25.14 -29.46 -16.18
CA LEU A 79 26.57 -29.49 -15.85
C LEU A 79 26.97 -30.77 -15.10
N VAL A 80 26.17 -31.20 -14.12
CA VAL A 80 26.41 -32.44 -13.36
C VAL A 80 26.31 -33.68 -14.26
N LEU A 81 25.32 -33.74 -15.16
CA LEU A 81 25.19 -34.82 -16.15
C LEU A 81 26.43 -34.97 -17.03
N LYS A 82 27.04 -33.86 -17.48
CA LYS A 82 28.31 -33.86 -18.23
C LYS A 82 29.46 -34.49 -17.44
N CYS A 83 29.52 -34.28 -16.12
CA CYS A 83 30.54 -34.89 -15.26
C CYS A 83 30.38 -36.40 -15.05
N ARG A 84 29.25 -36.98 -15.48
CA ARG A 84 29.02 -38.44 -15.48
C ARG A 84 29.35 -39.11 -16.82
N ALA A 85 29.73 -38.34 -17.85
CA ALA A 85 30.03 -38.88 -19.17
C ALA A 85 31.22 -39.87 -19.11
N ASN A 86 31.00 -41.07 -19.66
CA ASN A 86 31.98 -42.15 -19.72
C ASN A 86 32.34 -42.51 -21.18
N GLY A 87 33.39 -43.32 -21.35
CA GLY A 87 33.83 -43.81 -22.66
C GLY A 87 33.97 -42.71 -23.72
N ILE A 88 33.39 -42.95 -24.89
CA ILE A 88 33.43 -42.03 -26.05
C ILE A 88 32.68 -40.72 -25.74
N ALA A 89 31.57 -40.75 -25.00
CA ALA A 89 30.79 -39.56 -24.67
C ALA A 89 31.62 -38.53 -23.88
N ARG A 90 32.57 -38.98 -23.04
CA ARG A 90 33.50 -38.12 -22.32
C ARG A 90 34.39 -37.29 -23.24
N ILE A 91 34.78 -37.83 -24.40
CA ILE A 91 35.67 -37.16 -25.37
C ILE A 91 34.96 -35.97 -26.04
N PHE A 92 33.65 -36.09 -26.26
CA PHE A 92 32.82 -35.02 -26.83
C PHE A 92 32.22 -34.06 -25.79
N THR A 93 32.49 -34.28 -24.50
CA THR A 93 31.92 -33.48 -23.41
C THR A 93 32.81 -32.28 -23.08
N ILE A 94 32.41 -31.09 -23.53
CA ILE A 94 33.09 -29.83 -23.20
C ILE A 94 32.43 -29.16 -21.99
N ILE A 95 33.25 -28.87 -20.98
CA ILE A 95 32.92 -28.05 -19.81
C ILE A 95 33.79 -26.78 -19.87
N PRO A 96 33.22 -25.59 -20.06
CA PRO A 96 33.98 -24.34 -20.11
C PRO A 96 34.73 -24.05 -18.80
N ALA A 97 35.90 -23.42 -18.90
CA ALA A 97 36.63 -22.93 -17.74
C ALA A 97 35.74 -21.95 -16.92
N GLY A 98 35.65 -22.17 -15.62
CA GLY A 98 34.80 -21.36 -14.72
C GLY A 98 33.30 -21.69 -14.75
N ALA A 99 32.84 -22.71 -15.50
CA ALA A 99 31.43 -23.12 -15.51
C ALA A 99 30.91 -23.45 -14.11
N PHE A 100 31.68 -24.21 -13.32
CA PHE A 100 31.34 -24.51 -11.93
C PHE A 100 31.26 -23.27 -11.05
N ARG A 101 32.29 -22.42 -11.04
CA ARG A 101 32.28 -21.14 -10.30
C ARG A 101 31.04 -20.29 -10.62
N LYS A 102 30.64 -20.23 -11.90
CA LYS A 102 29.42 -19.52 -12.32
C LYS A 102 28.16 -20.17 -11.76
N ILE A 103 28.01 -21.49 -11.88
CA ILE A 103 26.84 -22.22 -11.37
C ILE A 103 26.75 -22.17 -9.84
N THR A 104 27.85 -22.40 -9.11
CA THR A 104 27.89 -22.25 -7.65
C THR A 104 27.44 -20.86 -7.22
N GLN A 105 27.94 -19.79 -7.86
CA GLN A 105 27.50 -18.43 -7.55
C GLN A 105 26.02 -18.20 -7.86
N GLN A 106 25.51 -18.74 -8.97
CA GLN A 106 24.10 -18.61 -9.31
C GLN A 106 23.20 -19.37 -8.34
N LEU A 107 23.61 -20.56 -7.87
CA LEU A 107 22.89 -21.32 -6.83
C LEU A 107 22.90 -20.57 -5.49
N GLU A 108 24.02 -19.93 -5.12
CA GLU A 108 24.08 -19.10 -3.91
C GLU A 108 23.16 -17.87 -4.00
N ASN A 109 23.06 -17.25 -5.19
CA ASN A 109 22.13 -16.16 -5.42
C ASN A 109 20.68 -16.66 -5.24
N SER A 110 20.29 -17.76 -5.88
CA SER A 110 18.96 -18.37 -5.71
C SER A 110 18.67 -18.77 -4.25
N ILE A 111 19.68 -19.22 -3.49
CA ILE A 111 19.53 -19.45 -2.04
C ILE A 111 19.14 -18.15 -1.34
N GLY A 112 19.84 -17.05 -1.60
CA GLY A 112 19.53 -15.73 -1.04
C GLY A 112 18.13 -15.24 -1.42
N ASP A 113 17.75 -15.38 -2.69
CA ASP A 113 16.45 -14.95 -3.21
C ASP A 113 15.28 -15.72 -2.57
N VAL A 114 15.35 -17.06 -2.51
CA VAL A 114 14.30 -17.87 -1.89
C VAL A 114 14.27 -17.69 -0.36
N SER A 115 15.43 -17.49 0.29
CA SER A 115 15.48 -17.20 1.73
C SER A 115 14.84 -15.85 2.06
N TRP A 116 15.11 -14.81 1.26
CA TRP A 116 14.46 -13.51 1.36
C TRP A 116 12.94 -13.62 1.14
N LEU A 117 12.51 -14.39 0.13
CA LEU A 117 11.09 -14.57 -0.19
C LEU A 117 10.31 -15.21 0.96
N LEU A 118 10.88 -16.21 1.61
CA LEU A 118 10.30 -16.82 2.81
C LEU A 118 10.21 -15.78 3.94
N ARG A 119 11.34 -15.15 4.29
CA ARG A 119 11.42 -14.12 5.36
C ARG A 119 10.40 -12.99 5.17
N VAL A 120 10.28 -12.46 3.96
CA VAL A 120 9.39 -11.31 3.67
C VAL A 120 7.91 -11.72 3.68
N SER A 121 7.60 -12.99 3.47
CA SER A 121 6.23 -13.54 3.53
C SER A 121 5.81 -13.91 4.96
N THR A 122 6.76 -14.23 5.85
CA THR A 122 6.50 -14.48 7.28
C THR A 122 5.98 -13.22 7.98
N PRO A 123 4.97 -13.30 8.88
CA PRO A 123 4.56 -12.20 9.76
C PRO A 123 5.72 -11.65 10.58
N ALA A 124 5.70 -10.36 10.92
CA ALA A 124 6.83 -9.70 11.58
C ALA A 124 7.25 -10.36 12.91
N ASP A 125 6.28 -10.80 13.72
CA ASP A 125 6.50 -11.43 15.03
C ASP A 125 7.22 -12.80 14.96
N ASP A 126 7.18 -13.47 13.80
CA ASP A 126 7.72 -14.81 13.58
C ASP A 126 9.00 -14.81 12.70
N ARG A 127 9.61 -13.64 12.44
CA ARG A 127 10.80 -13.54 11.57
C ARG A 127 12.08 -13.95 12.31
N ASP A 128 12.85 -14.81 11.65
CA ASP A 128 14.22 -15.13 12.07
C ASP A 128 15.19 -14.14 11.42
N ASP A 129 15.89 -13.34 12.22
CA ASP A 129 16.72 -12.20 11.80
C ASP A 129 18.08 -12.61 11.17
N GLU A 130 18.33 -13.90 10.96
CA GLU A 130 19.61 -14.42 10.47
C GLU A 130 20.00 -13.89 9.07
N TYR A 131 19.03 -13.45 8.25
CA TYR A 131 19.29 -12.96 6.89
C TYR A 131 18.61 -11.61 6.60
N LEU A 132 19.28 -10.51 6.91
CA LEU A 132 18.81 -9.13 6.67
C LEU A 132 19.24 -8.53 5.30
N GLY A 133 19.74 -9.35 4.38
CA GLY A 133 20.18 -8.90 3.06
C GLY A 133 19.05 -8.52 2.10
N LEU A 134 19.38 -7.66 1.13
CA LEU A 134 18.63 -7.51 -0.12
C LEU A 134 18.69 -8.84 -0.91
N PRO A 135 17.62 -9.24 -1.62
CA PRO A 135 17.64 -10.43 -2.45
C PRO A 135 18.55 -10.17 -3.66
N PRO A 136 19.49 -11.09 -3.99
CA PRO A 136 20.37 -10.97 -5.16
C PRO A 136 19.69 -10.56 -6.48
N ILE A 137 18.45 -10.99 -6.73
CA ILE A 137 17.65 -10.60 -7.91
C ILE A 137 17.40 -9.09 -8.01
N ALA A 138 17.32 -8.39 -6.86
CA ALA A 138 17.09 -6.95 -6.78
C ALA A 138 18.38 -6.14 -6.57
N ALA A 139 19.56 -6.76 -6.60
CA ALA A 139 20.84 -6.08 -6.34
C ALA A 139 21.12 -4.90 -7.31
N ASN A 140 20.61 -4.97 -8.54
CA ASN A 140 20.73 -3.90 -9.55
C ASN A 140 19.60 -2.85 -9.47
N GLU A 141 18.53 -3.13 -8.73
CA GLU A 141 17.38 -2.22 -8.55
C GLU A 141 16.88 -2.25 -7.09
N PRO A 142 17.63 -1.67 -6.13
CA PRO A 142 17.30 -1.77 -4.70
C PRO A 142 15.90 -1.22 -4.33
N ILE A 143 15.39 -0.28 -5.12
CA ILE A 143 14.04 0.27 -4.95
C ILE A 143 12.95 -0.79 -5.19
N LEU A 144 13.18 -1.77 -6.07
CA LEU A 144 12.24 -2.87 -6.29
C LEU A 144 12.11 -3.75 -5.04
N CYS A 145 13.23 -4.03 -4.36
CA CYS A 145 13.20 -4.72 -3.07
C CYS A 145 12.43 -3.93 -2.01
N LEU A 146 12.67 -2.61 -1.93
CA LEU A 146 11.95 -1.75 -0.97
C LEU A 146 10.44 -1.76 -1.24
N ILE A 147 10.03 -1.63 -2.51
CA ILE A 147 8.62 -1.71 -2.93
C ILE A 147 8.02 -3.06 -2.53
N TRP A 148 8.71 -4.16 -2.79
CA TRP A 148 8.25 -5.50 -2.39
C TRP A 148 8.07 -5.64 -0.88
N GLU A 149 9.02 -5.13 -0.09
CA GLU A 149 8.95 -5.17 1.36
C GLU A 149 7.79 -4.34 1.91
N GLN A 150 7.55 -3.13 1.37
CA GLN A 150 6.40 -2.32 1.78
C GLN A 150 5.06 -2.99 1.40
N ILE A 151 4.97 -3.63 0.23
CA ILE A 151 3.74 -4.34 -0.18
C ILE A 151 3.51 -5.60 0.67
N ALA A 152 4.57 -6.31 1.06
CA ALA A 152 4.46 -7.42 2.00
C ALA A 152 3.96 -6.96 3.38
N ILE A 153 4.52 -5.86 3.91
CA ILE A 153 4.04 -5.24 5.17
C ILE A 153 2.57 -4.80 5.05
N LEU A 154 2.14 -4.24 3.91
CA LEU A 154 0.74 -3.92 3.65
C LEU A 154 -0.20 -5.14 3.69
N CYS A 155 0.31 -6.33 3.38
CA CYS A 155 -0.44 -7.58 3.42
C CYS A 155 -0.53 -8.19 4.82
N SER A 156 0.59 -8.28 5.55
CA SER A 156 0.71 -9.10 6.77
C SER A 156 1.07 -8.36 8.06
N GLY A 157 1.56 -7.11 8.01
CA GLY A 157 1.96 -6.34 9.19
C GLY A 157 0.80 -5.91 10.10
N THR A 158 1.09 -5.22 11.20
CA THR A 158 0.09 -4.59 12.09
C THR A 158 -0.59 -3.39 11.41
N ILE A 159 -1.60 -2.78 12.06
CA ILE A 159 -2.26 -1.60 11.49
C ILE A 159 -1.31 -0.40 11.42
N GLU A 160 -0.42 -0.30 12.41
CA GLU A 160 0.69 0.63 12.50
C GLU A 160 1.68 0.39 11.34
N ASP A 161 2.24 -0.82 11.19
CA ASP A 161 3.22 -1.11 10.12
C ASP A 161 2.66 -0.86 8.72
N ARG A 162 1.37 -1.20 8.49
CA ARG A 162 0.68 -0.94 7.21
C ARG A 162 0.56 0.56 6.94
N THR A 163 0.36 1.37 7.98
CA THR A 163 0.27 2.84 7.87
C THR A 163 1.61 3.43 7.46
N ASP A 164 2.70 3.00 8.10
CA ASP A 164 4.05 3.43 7.76
C ASP A 164 4.48 2.95 6.37
N ALA A 165 4.16 1.70 6.00
CA ALA A 165 4.40 1.17 4.66
C ALA A 165 3.65 1.96 3.58
N ALA A 166 2.40 2.35 3.83
CA ALA A 166 1.66 3.22 2.91
C ALA A 166 2.31 4.62 2.79
N ALA A 167 2.80 5.20 3.89
CA ALA A 167 3.50 6.49 3.88
C ALA A 167 4.87 6.42 3.15
N SER A 168 5.56 5.28 3.25
CA SER A 168 6.77 4.95 2.48
C SER A 168 6.46 4.88 0.98
N LEU A 169 5.40 4.15 0.58
CA LEU A 169 4.96 4.09 -0.82
C LEU A 169 4.48 5.45 -1.37
N VAL A 170 3.83 6.29 -0.56
CA VAL A 170 3.51 7.69 -0.91
C VAL A 170 4.78 8.46 -1.27
N SER A 171 5.85 8.30 -0.48
CA SER A 171 7.10 9.01 -0.71
C SER A 171 7.75 8.56 -2.03
N LEU A 172 7.86 7.24 -2.24
CA LEU A 172 8.38 6.67 -3.49
C LEU A 172 7.57 7.12 -4.73
N ALA A 173 6.24 7.03 -4.68
CA ALA A 173 5.37 7.39 -5.80
C ALA A 173 5.34 8.90 -6.09
N ARG A 174 5.63 9.75 -5.10
CA ARG A 174 5.75 11.20 -5.29
C ARG A 174 7.09 11.59 -5.90
N ASP A 175 8.15 10.90 -5.52
CA ASP A 175 9.53 11.29 -5.85
C ASP A 175 9.93 10.84 -7.27
N ASN A 176 9.31 9.77 -7.82
CA ASN A 176 9.53 9.34 -9.21
C ASN A 176 8.34 8.53 -9.78
N ASP A 177 7.79 8.94 -10.93
CA ASP A 177 6.68 8.25 -11.61
C ASP A 177 7.00 6.78 -11.94
N ARG A 178 8.28 6.45 -12.22
CA ARG A 178 8.73 5.05 -12.42
C ARG A 178 8.45 4.18 -11.19
N TYR A 179 8.63 4.73 -9.99
CA TYR A 179 8.38 3.98 -8.75
C TYR A 179 6.89 3.79 -8.53
N GLY A 180 6.06 4.77 -8.90
CA GLY A 180 4.61 4.61 -8.97
C GLY A 180 4.21 3.44 -9.88
N LYS A 181 4.76 3.38 -11.10
CA LYS A 181 4.53 2.27 -12.03
C LYS A 181 4.93 0.90 -11.45
N LEU A 182 6.12 0.80 -10.85
CA LEU A 182 6.57 -0.42 -10.18
C LEU A 182 5.64 -0.86 -9.05
N ILE A 183 5.17 0.06 -8.19
CA ILE A 183 4.21 -0.27 -7.11
C ILE A 183 2.94 -0.93 -7.66
N ILE A 184 2.50 -0.52 -8.85
CA ILE A 184 1.30 -1.03 -9.51
C ILE A 184 1.57 -2.40 -10.17
N GLU A 185 2.68 -2.53 -10.91
CA GLU A 185 3.10 -3.79 -11.55
C GLU A 185 3.34 -4.90 -10.51
N GLU A 186 3.87 -4.54 -9.34
CA GLU A 186 4.05 -5.44 -8.19
C GLU A 186 2.77 -5.66 -7.38
N GLY A 187 1.64 -5.05 -7.74
CA GLY A 187 0.32 -5.35 -7.17
C GLY A 187 -0.02 -4.62 -5.86
N GLY A 188 0.70 -3.54 -5.51
CA GLY A 188 0.47 -2.77 -4.29
C GLY A 188 -0.92 -2.10 -4.18
N VAL A 189 -1.63 -1.92 -5.30
CA VAL A 189 -2.96 -1.30 -5.35
C VAL A 189 -3.98 -2.04 -4.48
N GLY A 190 -4.00 -3.38 -4.50
CA GLY A 190 -4.96 -4.17 -3.74
C GLY A 190 -4.81 -4.02 -2.22
N PRO A 191 -3.60 -4.21 -1.66
CA PRO A 191 -3.31 -3.95 -0.25
C PRO A 191 -3.54 -2.49 0.17
N LEU A 192 -3.20 -1.51 -0.68
CA LEU A 192 -3.52 -0.09 -0.44
C LEU A 192 -5.04 0.13 -0.34
N LEU A 193 -5.84 -0.42 -1.26
CA LEU A 193 -7.31 -0.30 -1.20
C LEU A 193 -7.91 -0.97 0.04
N ARG A 194 -7.33 -2.08 0.50
CA ARG A 194 -7.70 -2.72 1.77
C ARG A 194 -7.44 -1.78 2.96
N LEU A 195 -6.25 -1.18 3.03
CA LEU A 195 -5.92 -0.23 4.09
C LEU A 195 -6.78 1.05 4.03
N ALA A 196 -7.09 1.56 2.83
CA ALA A 196 -8.01 2.69 2.65
C ALA A 196 -9.42 2.42 3.20
N LYS A 197 -9.87 1.16 3.16
CA LYS A 197 -11.20 0.72 3.62
C LYS A 197 -11.23 0.36 5.11
N GLU A 198 -10.15 -0.23 5.64
CA GLU A 198 -10.14 -0.92 6.95
C GLU A 198 -9.14 -0.33 7.97
N GLY A 199 -8.24 0.56 7.53
CA GLY A 199 -7.24 1.18 8.40
C GLY A 199 -7.80 2.24 9.35
N ARG A 200 -6.95 2.70 10.29
CA ARG A 200 -7.19 3.93 11.05
C ARG A 200 -7.00 5.15 10.16
N MET A 201 -7.46 6.32 10.62
CA MET A 201 -7.48 7.60 9.86
C MET A 201 -6.18 7.88 9.09
N GLU A 202 -5.02 7.78 9.74
CA GLU A 202 -3.71 8.03 9.13
C GLU A 202 -3.35 7.00 8.04
N GLY A 203 -3.61 5.71 8.28
CA GLY A 203 -3.46 4.66 7.28
C GLY A 203 -4.40 4.83 6.09
N GLN A 204 -5.65 5.28 6.33
CA GLN A 204 -6.59 5.60 5.25
C GLN A 204 -6.15 6.81 4.43
N GLU A 205 -5.65 7.87 5.08
CA GLU A 205 -5.08 9.04 4.40
C GLU A 205 -3.85 8.66 3.57
N SER A 206 -2.90 7.92 4.12
CA SER A 206 -1.71 7.45 3.40
C SER A 206 -2.06 6.54 2.23
N ALA A 207 -2.99 5.59 2.41
CA ALA A 207 -3.43 4.70 1.35
C ALA A 207 -4.16 5.43 0.20
N ALA A 208 -5.12 6.29 0.52
CA ALA A 208 -5.82 7.10 -0.48
C ALA A 208 -4.85 8.05 -1.21
N ARG A 209 -3.87 8.61 -0.49
CA ARG A 209 -2.82 9.46 -1.07
C ARG A 209 -1.91 8.69 -2.03
N ALA A 210 -1.50 7.48 -1.67
CA ALA A 210 -0.73 6.61 -2.55
C ALA A 210 -1.50 6.36 -3.84
N ILE A 211 -2.75 5.89 -3.75
CA ILE A 211 -3.60 5.58 -4.92
C ILE A 211 -3.78 6.82 -5.83
N GLY A 212 -3.94 8.02 -5.27
CA GLY A 212 -4.00 9.26 -6.05
C GLY A 212 -2.71 9.57 -6.82
N LEU A 213 -1.54 9.35 -6.22
CA LEU A 213 -0.24 9.49 -6.89
C LEU A 213 -0.04 8.44 -7.99
N LEU A 214 -0.40 7.17 -7.71
CA LEU A 214 -0.34 6.07 -8.67
C LEU A 214 -1.21 6.34 -9.92
N GLY A 215 -2.31 7.08 -9.75
CA GLY A 215 -3.26 7.45 -10.79
C GLY A 215 -2.78 8.49 -11.82
N ARG A 216 -1.53 8.97 -11.72
CA ARG A 216 -0.94 9.92 -12.67
C ARG A 216 -0.47 9.29 -13.97
N ASP A 217 -0.13 8.01 -13.94
CA ASP A 217 0.21 7.22 -15.13
C ASP A 217 -1.08 6.77 -15.84
N PRO A 218 -1.40 7.25 -17.05
CA PRO A 218 -2.65 6.89 -17.73
C PRO A 218 -2.79 5.40 -18.04
N ASP A 219 -1.67 4.68 -18.17
CA ASP A 219 -1.62 3.22 -18.39
C ASP A 219 -2.01 2.44 -17.12
N SER A 220 -1.87 3.06 -15.95
CA SER A 220 -2.10 2.41 -14.65
C SER A 220 -3.55 2.51 -14.17
N VAL A 221 -4.26 3.58 -14.56
CA VAL A 221 -5.59 3.90 -14.02
C VAL A 221 -6.60 2.79 -14.30
N GLU A 222 -6.51 2.10 -15.43
CA GLU A 222 -7.38 0.95 -15.72
C GLU A 222 -7.20 -0.18 -14.69
N GLN A 223 -5.97 -0.45 -14.24
CA GLN A 223 -5.70 -1.44 -13.19
C GLN A 223 -6.26 -0.97 -11.83
N ILE A 224 -6.14 0.33 -11.52
CA ILE A 224 -6.67 0.92 -10.28
C ILE A 224 -8.20 0.89 -10.25
N VAL A 225 -8.86 1.16 -11.39
CA VAL A 225 -10.31 1.05 -11.56
C VAL A 225 -10.77 -0.40 -11.42
N ASN A 226 -10.11 -1.34 -12.11
CA ASN A 226 -10.42 -2.77 -12.04
C ASN A 226 -10.19 -3.38 -10.65
N ALA A 227 -9.28 -2.81 -9.85
CA ALA A 227 -9.10 -3.17 -8.44
C ALA A 227 -10.23 -2.67 -7.50
N GLY A 228 -11.18 -1.89 -8.01
CA GLY A 228 -12.38 -1.47 -7.29
C GLY A 228 -12.30 -0.10 -6.62
N VAL A 229 -11.35 0.77 -7.00
CA VAL A 229 -11.14 2.09 -6.38
C VAL A 229 -12.43 2.92 -6.27
N CYS A 230 -13.28 2.90 -7.30
CA CYS A 230 -14.49 3.73 -7.35
C CYS A 230 -15.48 3.36 -6.23
N GLN A 231 -15.61 2.08 -5.90
CA GLN A 231 -16.48 1.61 -4.81
C GLN A 231 -15.91 1.96 -3.43
N VAL A 232 -14.59 1.77 -3.24
CA VAL A 232 -13.89 2.11 -1.99
C VAL A 232 -13.96 3.62 -1.74
N PHE A 233 -13.66 4.44 -2.74
CA PHE A 233 -13.69 5.90 -2.64
C PHE A 233 -15.12 6.44 -2.47
N ALA A 234 -16.12 5.90 -3.17
CA ALA A 234 -17.52 6.26 -2.93
C ALA A 234 -17.97 5.95 -1.50
N LYS A 235 -17.54 4.81 -0.94
CA LYS A 235 -17.82 4.46 0.45
C LYS A 235 -17.17 5.46 1.41
N ILE A 236 -15.87 5.74 1.27
CA ILE A 236 -15.15 6.68 2.13
C ILE A 236 -15.75 8.10 2.03
N LEU A 237 -16.11 8.56 0.82
CA LEU A 237 -16.79 9.84 0.64
C LEU A 237 -18.16 9.88 1.33
N LYS A 238 -18.87 8.75 1.47
CA LYS A 238 -20.18 8.72 2.14
C LYS A 238 -20.11 8.71 3.68
N GLU A 239 -19.17 7.95 4.26
CA GLU A 239 -19.16 7.65 5.71
C GLU A 239 -17.80 7.81 6.41
N GLY A 240 -16.74 8.11 5.66
CA GLY A 240 -15.38 8.29 6.19
C GLY A 240 -15.19 9.60 6.96
N HIS A 241 -14.11 9.67 7.73
CA HIS A 241 -13.76 10.89 8.45
C HIS A 241 -13.37 12.03 7.47
N MET A 242 -13.79 13.27 7.76
CA MET A 242 -13.64 14.44 6.88
C MET A 242 -12.22 14.60 6.29
N LYS A 243 -11.16 14.43 7.10
CA LYS A 243 -9.77 14.50 6.59
C LYS A 243 -9.48 13.45 5.50
N VAL A 244 -9.97 12.22 5.68
CA VAL A 244 -9.84 11.13 4.70
C VAL A 244 -10.67 11.44 3.45
N GLN A 245 -11.88 11.97 3.63
CA GLN A 245 -12.74 12.41 2.52
C GLN A 245 -12.06 13.47 1.63
N VAL A 246 -11.34 14.42 2.23
CA VAL A 246 -10.55 15.43 1.49
C VAL A 246 -9.42 14.79 0.67
N VAL A 247 -8.69 13.81 1.24
CA VAL A 247 -7.64 13.09 0.49
C VAL A 247 -8.22 12.23 -0.63
N VAL A 248 -9.36 11.58 -0.39
CA VAL A 248 -10.08 10.81 -1.43
C VAL A 248 -10.62 11.71 -2.53
N ALA A 249 -11.17 12.89 -2.21
CA ALA A 249 -11.61 13.86 -3.20
C ALA A 249 -10.46 14.33 -4.11
N TRP A 250 -9.28 14.57 -3.52
CA TRP A 250 -8.06 14.84 -4.29
C TRP A 250 -7.66 13.64 -5.16
N ALA A 251 -7.62 12.41 -4.62
CA ALA A 251 -7.25 11.22 -5.38
C ALA A 251 -8.20 10.93 -6.55
N VAL A 252 -9.51 11.16 -6.37
CA VAL A 252 -10.52 11.13 -7.45
C VAL A 252 -10.19 12.18 -8.52
N SER A 253 -9.80 13.40 -8.13
CA SER A 253 -9.47 14.45 -9.09
C SER A 253 -8.24 14.13 -9.95
N GLU A 254 -7.19 13.54 -9.38
CA GLU A 254 -6.00 13.11 -10.15
C GLU A 254 -6.40 12.00 -11.14
N LEU A 255 -7.08 10.94 -10.67
CA LEU A 255 -7.54 9.83 -11.53
C LEU A 255 -8.45 10.32 -12.67
N ALA A 256 -9.39 11.22 -12.39
CA ALA A 256 -10.32 11.76 -13.36
C ALA A 256 -9.66 12.72 -14.36
N ALA A 257 -8.63 13.46 -13.96
CA ALA A 257 -7.88 14.35 -14.84
C ALA A 257 -7.01 13.56 -15.85
N HIS A 258 -6.38 12.47 -15.41
CA HIS A 258 -5.44 11.70 -16.22
C HIS A 258 -6.09 10.62 -17.10
N HIS A 259 -7.32 10.16 -16.80
CA HIS A 259 -7.93 9.06 -17.55
C HIS A 259 -9.44 9.22 -17.78
N ARG A 260 -9.84 9.69 -18.98
CA ARG A 260 -11.27 9.95 -19.30
C ARG A 260 -12.21 8.77 -19.06
N LYS A 261 -11.81 7.51 -19.31
CA LYS A 261 -12.70 6.34 -19.11
C LYS A 261 -13.03 6.08 -17.64
N CYS A 262 -12.26 6.58 -16.67
CA CYS A 262 -12.56 6.38 -15.25
C CYS A 262 -13.68 7.32 -14.79
N GLN A 263 -13.92 8.42 -15.52
CA GLN A 263 -14.98 9.39 -15.21
C GLN A 263 -16.36 8.73 -15.24
N ASP A 264 -16.62 7.85 -16.22
CA ASP A 264 -17.85 7.06 -16.30
C ASP A 264 -18.02 6.12 -15.09
N HIS A 265 -16.93 5.46 -14.66
CA HIS A 265 -16.92 4.56 -13.51
C HIS A 265 -17.18 5.32 -12.19
N PHE A 266 -16.61 6.52 -12.03
CA PHE A 266 -16.88 7.38 -10.89
C PHE A 266 -18.30 7.98 -10.91
N ALA A 267 -18.81 8.34 -12.08
CA ALA A 267 -20.19 8.81 -12.25
C ALA A 267 -21.20 7.73 -11.85
N GLN A 268 -21.01 6.49 -12.32
CA GLN A 268 -21.82 5.32 -11.95
C GLN A 268 -21.73 4.97 -10.46
N SER A 269 -20.63 5.35 -9.79
CA SER A 269 -20.40 5.09 -8.36
C SER A 269 -20.94 6.20 -7.43
N ASN A 270 -21.79 7.10 -7.92
CA ASN A 270 -22.33 8.27 -7.19
C ASN A 270 -21.28 9.24 -6.63
N VAL A 271 -20.01 9.15 -7.03
CA VAL A 271 -18.92 9.99 -6.49
C VAL A 271 -19.16 11.48 -6.77
N ILE A 272 -19.70 11.81 -7.95
CA ILE A 272 -20.08 13.18 -8.31
C ILE A 272 -21.12 13.75 -7.32
N GLN A 273 -22.17 12.97 -7.02
CA GLN A 273 -23.23 13.39 -6.09
C GLN A 273 -22.68 13.63 -4.67
N LEU A 274 -21.80 12.74 -4.20
CA LEU A 274 -21.17 12.87 -2.88
C LEU A 274 -20.29 14.12 -2.80
N LEU A 275 -19.43 14.35 -3.79
CA LEU A 275 -18.57 15.55 -3.85
C LEU A 275 -19.39 16.85 -3.90
N VAL A 276 -20.47 16.89 -4.69
CA VAL A 276 -21.39 18.05 -4.72
C VAL A 276 -22.09 18.23 -3.37
N SER A 277 -22.48 17.15 -2.69
CA SER A 277 -23.12 17.24 -1.37
C SER A 277 -22.18 17.80 -0.29
N HIS A 278 -20.88 17.50 -0.35
CA HIS A 278 -19.89 18.06 0.57
C HIS A 278 -19.70 19.56 0.37
N LEU A 279 -19.65 20.02 -0.88
CA LEU A 279 -19.60 21.46 -1.21
C LEU A 279 -20.87 22.20 -0.74
N ALA A 280 -22.04 21.55 -0.87
CA ALA A 280 -23.33 22.10 -0.42
C ALA A 280 -23.45 22.20 1.11
N PHE A 281 -22.77 21.31 1.86
CA PHE A 281 -22.84 21.26 3.32
C PHE A 281 -22.30 22.55 3.98
N GLU A 282 -21.13 23.03 3.54
CA GLU A 282 -20.55 24.27 4.07
C GLU A 282 -21.35 25.52 3.64
N THR A 283 -21.93 25.54 2.44
CA THR A 283 -22.72 26.68 1.96
C THR A 283 -23.99 26.90 2.78
N ILE A 284 -24.64 25.82 3.26
CA ILE A 284 -25.81 25.94 4.15
C ILE A 284 -25.41 26.55 5.51
N GLN A 285 -24.20 26.26 6.00
CA GLN A 285 -23.72 26.77 7.30
C GLN A 285 -23.27 28.25 7.24
N GLU A 286 -22.72 28.71 6.11
CA GLU A 286 -22.47 30.15 5.92
C GLU A 286 -23.76 30.93 5.65
N HIS A 287 -24.66 30.46 4.78
CA HIS A 287 -25.88 31.18 4.47
C HIS A 287 -26.87 31.27 5.65
N SER A 288 -26.86 30.30 6.57
CA SER A 288 -27.61 30.41 7.84
C SER A 288 -27.02 31.42 8.82
N LYS A 289 -25.70 31.68 8.78
CA LYS A 289 -25.03 32.69 9.61
C LYS A 289 -25.29 34.13 9.12
N TYR A 290 -25.59 34.30 7.83
CA TYR A 290 -25.97 35.58 7.22
C TYR A 290 -27.48 35.70 6.92
N ALA A 291 -28.28 34.72 7.33
CA ALA A 291 -29.73 34.81 7.28
C ALA A 291 -30.19 35.93 8.21
N ILE A 292 -30.57 37.08 7.63
CA ILE A 292 -31.22 38.17 8.36
C ILE A 292 -32.45 37.57 9.05
N PRO A 293 -32.62 37.69 10.38
CA PRO A 293 -33.82 37.23 11.04
C PRO A 293 -35.00 38.03 10.49
N THR A 294 -35.77 37.41 9.61
CA THR A 294 -37.07 37.93 9.20
C THR A 294 -37.92 38.01 10.46
N LYS A 295 -38.08 39.24 10.98
CA LYS A 295 -38.93 39.51 12.14
C LYS A 295 -40.29 38.89 11.86
N HIS A 296 -40.58 37.77 12.53
CA HIS A 296 -41.88 37.13 12.45
C HIS A 296 -42.92 38.19 12.81
N ALA A 297 -43.95 38.32 11.98
CA ALA A 297 -44.99 39.30 12.21
C ALA A 297 -45.57 39.08 13.62
N MET A 298 -45.46 40.09 14.49
CA MET A 298 -46.11 40.03 15.79
C MET A 298 -47.61 39.99 15.54
N SER A 299 -48.21 38.81 15.75
CA SER A 299 -49.66 38.68 15.73
C SER A 299 -50.26 39.58 16.80
N ILE A 300 -51.21 40.43 16.39
CA ILE A 300 -51.84 41.47 17.23
C ILE A 300 -52.50 40.86 18.49
N HIS A 301 -52.76 39.56 18.49
CA HIS A 301 -53.45 38.84 19.55
C HIS A 301 -52.62 38.65 20.86
N SER A 302 -51.30 38.84 20.86
CA SER A 302 -50.48 38.64 22.07
C SER A 302 -50.42 39.84 23.03
N VAL A 303 -50.80 41.05 22.57
CA VAL A 303 -50.67 42.29 23.35
C VAL A 303 -51.83 42.49 24.35
N VAL A 304 -52.99 41.87 24.13
CA VAL A 304 -54.21 42.12 24.90
C VAL A 304 -54.28 41.34 26.23
N MET A 305 -53.50 40.27 26.40
CA MET A 305 -53.60 39.36 27.55
C MET A 305 -52.63 39.67 28.71
N ALA A 306 -51.81 40.72 28.61
CA ALA A 306 -50.74 41.03 29.56
C ALA A 306 -51.00 42.23 30.49
N ASN A 307 -52.24 42.73 30.56
CA ASN A 307 -52.57 43.91 31.37
C ASN A 307 -53.86 43.74 32.20
N ASN A 308 -53.82 42.81 33.17
CA ASN A 308 -54.75 42.81 34.30
C ASN A 308 -54.22 41.96 35.48
N GLN A 309 -53.26 42.51 36.23
CA GLN A 309 -53.20 42.44 37.71
C GLN A 309 -51.98 43.21 38.22
N LYS A 310 -52.24 44.23 39.05
CA LYS A 310 -51.28 44.93 39.90
C LYS A 310 -51.81 44.87 41.33
N ASN A 311 -50.91 45.02 42.29
CA ASN A 311 -51.12 45.02 43.75
C ASN A 311 -51.20 43.59 44.33
N ASP A 312 -50.62 43.24 45.48
CA ASP A 312 -50.19 44.09 46.63
C ASP A 312 -48.76 43.78 47.18
N MET A 313 -48.39 44.50 48.27
CA MET A 313 -47.05 44.61 48.89
C MET A 313 -46.75 43.58 50.01
N ASP A 314 -45.46 43.25 50.23
CA ASP A 314 -44.71 43.38 51.51
C ASP A 314 -43.22 43.00 51.29
N VAL A 315 -42.22 43.88 51.46
CA VAL A 315 -41.40 44.18 52.67
C VAL A 315 -40.79 42.95 53.41
N THR A 316 -39.52 42.61 53.12
CA THR A 316 -38.32 42.55 54.02
C THR A 316 -37.12 41.91 53.26
N ASP A 317 -35.82 42.08 53.57
CA ASP A 317 -35.01 43.08 54.32
C ASP A 317 -33.50 42.99 53.87
N ALA A 318 -32.62 43.79 54.49
CA ALA A 318 -31.13 43.76 54.61
C ALA A 318 -30.34 42.45 54.32
N ASN A 319 -29.03 42.44 53.98
CA ASN A 319 -27.93 43.40 53.74
C ASN A 319 -26.83 42.62 52.92
N TYR A 320 -25.88 43.17 52.15
CA TYR A 320 -24.75 44.01 52.59
C TYR A 320 -24.00 44.68 51.42
N ARG A 321 -23.87 46.01 51.50
CA ARG A 321 -22.80 46.92 51.04
C ARG A 321 -21.91 46.60 49.82
N ASN A 322 -21.98 47.54 48.87
CA ASN A 322 -20.98 47.86 47.84
C ASN A 322 -19.60 48.20 48.41
N ASN A 323 -18.57 48.08 47.56
CA ASN A 323 -17.57 49.12 47.35
C ASN A 323 -17.23 49.17 45.86
N GLU A 324 -17.13 50.39 45.32
CA GLU A 324 -16.85 50.68 43.92
C GLU A 324 -15.33 50.69 43.66
N GLN A 325 -14.88 50.32 42.46
CA GLN A 325 -14.29 51.30 41.52
C GLN A 325 -13.83 50.65 40.21
N ASP A 326 -14.39 51.18 39.11
CA ASP A 326 -13.78 51.46 37.81
C ASP A 326 -12.62 50.59 37.32
N ASP A 327 -12.84 49.85 36.22
CA ASP A 327 -11.78 49.65 35.24
C ASP A 327 -12.29 49.69 33.78
N GLU A 328 -11.48 50.29 32.92
CA GLU A 328 -11.91 50.92 31.67
C GLU A 328 -11.89 49.94 30.48
N CYS A 329 -13.06 49.58 29.93
CA CYS A 329 -13.16 48.61 28.82
C CYS A 329 -12.65 49.19 27.48
N LYS A 330 -11.34 49.12 27.25
CA LYS A 330 -10.68 49.58 26.02
C LYS A 330 -10.97 48.65 24.82
N SER A 331 -11.71 49.17 23.86
CA SER A 331 -11.96 48.53 22.57
C SER A 331 -10.68 48.28 21.78
N LYS A 332 -10.43 47.01 21.41
CA LYS A 332 -9.45 46.65 20.36
C LYS A 332 -10.08 45.74 19.31
N ILE A 333 -10.52 46.34 18.21
CA ILE A 333 -10.92 45.62 17.00
C ILE A 333 -9.65 45.02 16.37
N GLN A 334 -9.48 43.71 16.51
CA GLN A 334 -8.35 42.99 15.90
C GLN A 334 -8.82 42.32 14.60
N ARG A 335 -8.50 42.94 13.46
CA ARG A 335 -8.76 42.38 12.12
C ARG A 335 -7.88 41.14 11.90
N PRO A 336 -8.45 39.96 11.58
CA PRO A 336 -7.65 38.84 11.05
C PRO A 336 -7.09 39.24 9.68
N ARG A 337 -5.77 39.12 9.50
CA ARG A 337 -5.13 39.27 8.18
C ARG A 337 -5.50 38.06 7.33
N GLY A 338 -6.13 38.29 6.18
CA GLY A 338 -6.49 37.21 5.26
C GLY A 338 -5.26 36.53 4.68
N CYS A 339 -5.17 35.21 4.84
CA CYS A 339 -4.25 34.38 4.08
C CYS A 339 -5.06 33.66 2.98
N GLN A 340 -5.44 34.40 1.94
CA GLN A 340 -6.12 33.84 0.78
C GLN A 340 -5.14 33.00 -0.06
N ARG A 341 -5.03 31.70 0.26
CA ARG A 341 -4.72 30.69 -0.75
C ARG A 341 -6.03 30.10 -1.26
N ILE A 342 -6.67 30.84 -2.16
CA ILE A 342 -7.76 30.32 -2.98
C ILE A 342 -7.17 29.20 -3.82
N VAL A 343 -7.57 27.96 -3.53
CA VAL A 343 -7.31 26.82 -4.41
C VAL A 343 -8.10 27.08 -5.69
N LYS A 344 -7.39 27.39 -6.79
CA LYS A 344 -8.02 27.50 -8.11
C LYS A 344 -8.42 26.11 -8.60
N CYS A 345 -9.60 25.65 -8.22
CA CYS A 345 -10.31 24.62 -8.97
C CYS A 345 -10.66 25.19 -10.35
N THR A 346 -9.78 24.98 -11.33
CA THR A 346 -10.08 25.24 -12.73
C THR A 346 -10.67 23.95 -13.30
N ILE A 347 -12.00 23.82 -13.22
CA ILE A 347 -12.74 22.77 -13.92
C ILE A 347 -13.33 23.41 -15.18
N TRP A 348 -12.79 23.03 -16.34
CA TRP A 348 -13.37 23.15 -17.68
C TRP A 348 -12.78 22.02 -18.54
#